data_AF-A0A1A0L3I5-F1
#
_entry.id   AF-A0A1A0L3I5-F1
#
_cell.length_a   1.000
_cell.length_b   1.000
_cell.length_c   1.000
_cell.angle_alpha   90.00
_cell.angle_beta   90.00
_cell.angle_gamma   90.00
#
_symmetry.space_group_name_H-M   'P 1'
#
loop_
_entity.id
_entity.type
_entity.pdbx_description
1 polymer ?
#
loop_
_entity_poly.entity_id
_entity_poly.type
_entity_poly.pdbx_seq_one_letter_code
_entity_poly.pdbx_strand_id
1 'polypeptide(L)'
;MTSGRIVAFPVSTPPTTRQPSLVDDTLDEDAFQRGFDDATTYLATMPDTWARHHASSALASGDIPEITQSYERGYRAALYGFVRQARR
;
A
#
# COMPACT_ATOMS: atom_id res chain seq x y z
N MET A 1 52.70 33.14 -2.49
CA MET A 1 52.25 32.02 -3.34
C MET A 1 51.49 31.07 -2.43
N THR A 2 50.17 31.16 -2.41
CA THR A 2 49.33 30.51 -1.38
C THR A 2 48.74 29.24 -1.98
N SER A 3 49.26 28.07 -1.59
CA SER A 3 48.77 26.76 -2.02
C SER A 3 47.39 26.48 -1.44
N GLY A 4 46.36 26.61 -2.29
CA GLY A 4 45.00 26.21 -1.96
C GLY A 4 44.88 24.69 -1.89
N ARG A 5 44.53 24.17 -0.72
CA ARG A 5 44.26 22.75 -0.47
C ARG A 5 42.93 22.38 -1.12
N ILE A 6 42.96 21.62 -2.20
CA ILE A 6 41.77 21.09 -2.88
C ILE A 6 41.19 19.99 -2.00
N VAL A 7 39.96 20.20 -1.51
CA VAL A 7 39.19 19.17 -0.80
C VAL A 7 38.37 18.43 -1.85
N ALA A 8 38.83 17.25 -2.26
CA ALA A 8 38.03 16.35 -3.08
C ALA A 8 36.94 15.73 -2.20
N PHE A 9 35.68 16.04 -2.48
CA PHE A 9 34.55 15.35 -1.87
C PHE A 9 34.39 13.98 -2.54
N PRO A 10 34.14 12.89 -1.79
CA PRO A 10 33.80 11.61 -2.41
C PRO A 10 32.49 11.79 -3.18
N VAL A 11 32.52 11.51 -4.47
CA VAL A 11 31.28 11.45 -5.26
C VAL A 11 30.49 10.26 -4.73
N SER A 12 29.34 10.52 -4.10
CA SER A 12 28.38 9.49 -3.76
C SER A 12 27.82 8.94 -5.06
N THR A 13 28.44 7.91 -5.61
CA THR A 13 27.74 7.03 -6.54
C THR A 13 26.58 6.41 -5.76
N PRO A 14 25.32 6.56 -6.22
CA PRO A 14 24.24 5.82 -5.59
C PRO A 14 24.59 4.33 -5.70
N PRO A 15 24.47 3.54 -4.64
CA PRO A 15 24.63 2.11 -4.79
C PRO A 15 23.64 1.68 -5.87
N THR A 16 24.14 1.07 -6.94
CA THR A 16 23.35 0.24 -7.86
C THR A 16 22.85 -0.95 -7.05
N THR A 17 21.99 -0.66 -6.09
CA THR A 17 21.16 -1.62 -5.42
C THR A 17 20.19 -1.99 -6.51
N ARG A 18 20.41 -3.16 -7.10
CA ARG A 18 19.45 -3.88 -7.93
C ARG A 18 18.09 -3.65 -7.27
N GLN A 19 17.30 -2.73 -7.80
CA GLN A 19 15.93 -2.56 -7.31
C GLN A 19 15.34 -3.95 -7.52
N PRO A 20 14.86 -4.64 -6.46
CA PRO A 20 14.07 -5.84 -6.70
C PRO A 20 12.99 -5.41 -7.70
N SER A 21 12.81 -6.19 -8.76
CA SER A 21 11.69 -5.97 -9.66
C SER A 21 10.47 -5.73 -8.80
N LEU A 22 9.82 -4.58 -8.95
CA LEU A 22 8.60 -4.22 -8.21
C LEU A 22 7.44 -5.19 -8.46
N VAL A 23 7.67 -6.16 -9.37
CA VAL A 23 6.81 -7.29 -9.62
C VAL A 23 6.99 -8.28 -8.47
N ASP A 24 6.03 -8.28 -7.57
CA ASP A 24 5.86 -9.34 -6.58
C ASP A 24 5.35 -10.58 -7.32
N ASP A 25 6.26 -11.47 -7.74
CA ASP A 25 5.91 -12.72 -8.44
C ASP A 25 4.97 -13.63 -7.62
N THR A 26 4.77 -13.34 -6.32
CA THR A 26 3.84 -14.06 -5.45
C THR A 26 2.44 -13.43 -5.39
N LEU A 27 2.26 -12.26 -6.01
CA LEU A 27 0.98 -11.56 -6.07
C LEU A 27 0.14 -12.11 -7.23
N ASP A 28 -0.83 -12.96 -6.90
CA ASP A 28 -1.97 -13.22 -7.79
C ASP A 28 -2.81 -11.93 -7.98
N GLU A 29 -2.70 -11.32 -9.15
CA GLU A 29 -3.37 -10.05 -9.51
C GLU A 29 -4.89 -10.19 -9.55
N ASP A 30 -5.42 -11.32 -10.04
CA ASP A 30 -6.86 -11.56 -10.14
C ASP A 30 -7.47 -11.70 -8.74
N ALA A 31 -6.79 -12.44 -7.86
CA ALA A 31 -7.22 -12.56 -6.47
C ALA A 31 -7.16 -11.21 -5.73
N PHE A 32 -6.11 -10.42 -5.97
CA PHE A 32 -5.99 -9.06 -5.43
C PHE A 32 -7.15 -8.17 -5.90
N GLN A 33 -7.41 -8.12 -7.20
CA GLN A 33 -8.46 -7.29 -7.78
C GLN A 33 -9.83 -7.70 -7.24
N ARG A 34 -10.10 -9.00 -7.15
CA ARG A 34 -11.34 -9.51 -6.54
C ARG A 34 -11.53 -9.05 -5.10
N GLY A 35 -10.47 -9.11 -4.28
CA GLY A 35 -10.52 -8.63 -2.90
C GLY A 35 -10.81 -7.13 -2.80
N PHE A 36 -10.22 -6.35 -3.71
CA PHE A 36 -10.46 -4.90 -3.79
C PHE A 36 -11.91 -4.57 -4.18
N ASP A 37 -12.45 -5.26 -5.18
CA ASP A 37 -13.81 -5.04 -5.69
C ASP A 37 -14.88 -5.49 -4.69
N ASP A 38 -14.66 -6.61 -4.02
CA ASP A 38 -15.57 -7.12 -2.97
C ASP A 38 -15.64 -6.14 -1.80
N ALA A 39 -14.49 -5.63 -1.34
CA ALA A 39 -14.44 -4.62 -0.28
C ALA A 39 -15.16 -3.33 -0.69
N THR A 40 -14.91 -2.85 -1.91
CA THR A 40 -15.54 -1.63 -2.43
C THR A 40 -17.05 -1.79 -2.54
N THR A 41 -17.50 -2.92 -3.06
CA THR A 41 -18.92 -3.29 -3.16
C THR A 41 -19.56 -3.35 -1.78
N TYR A 42 -18.90 -4.01 -0.82
CA TYR A 42 -19.39 -4.10 0.56
C TYR A 42 -19.54 -2.71 1.20
N LEU A 43 -18.52 -1.86 1.09
CA LEU A 43 -18.58 -0.49 1.61
C LEU A 43 -19.72 0.32 0.98
N ALA A 44 -19.98 0.14 -0.32
CA ALA A 44 -21.06 0.81 -1.02
C ALA A 44 -22.48 0.37 -0.57
N THR A 45 -22.62 -0.76 0.12
CA THR A 45 -23.91 -1.19 0.69
C THR A 45 -24.31 -0.43 1.95
N MET A 46 -23.40 0.35 2.53
CA MET A 46 -23.59 1.02 3.82
C MET A 46 -23.66 2.55 3.67
N PRO A 47 -24.33 3.24 4.61
CA PRO A 47 -24.15 4.69 4.76
C PRO A 47 -22.68 5.04 5.00
N ASP A 48 -22.24 6.15 4.44
CA ASP A 48 -20.83 6.56 4.40
C ASP A 48 -20.18 6.61 5.80
N THR A 49 -20.88 7.10 6.83
CA THR A 49 -20.36 7.11 8.21
C THR A 49 -20.14 5.70 8.77
N TRP A 50 -21.01 4.75 8.43
CA TRP A 50 -20.88 3.35 8.85
C TRP A 50 -19.78 2.63 8.07
N ALA A 51 -19.69 2.89 6.76
CA ALA A 51 -18.62 2.37 5.91
C ALA A 51 -17.24 2.81 6.42
N ARG A 52 -17.09 4.08 6.83
CA ARG A 52 -15.84 4.61 7.40
C ARG A 52 -15.47 3.95 8.72
N HIS A 53 -16.46 3.81 9.61
CA HIS A 53 -16.25 3.13 10.88
C HIS A 53 -15.85 1.68 10.66
N HIS A 54 -16.56 0.96 9.79
CA HIS A 54 -16.23 -0.41 9.43
C HIS A 54 -14.81 -0.53 8.88
N ALA A 55 -14.45 0.26 7.86
CA ALA A 55 -13.12 0.22 7.26
C ALA A 55 -12.01 0.49 8.29
N SER A 56 -12.21 1.46 9.18
CA SER A 56 -11.25 1.77 10.24
C SER A 56 -11.14 0.64 11.26
N SER A 57 -12.27 0.06 11.66
CA SER A 57 -12.33 -1.03 12.62
C SER A 57 -11.71 -2.31 12.07
N ALA A 58 -12.05 -2.71 10.85
CA ALA A 58 -11.54 -3.92 10.20
C ALA A 58 -10.02 -3.85 9.99
N LEU A 59 -9.48 -2.67 9.66
CA LEU A 59 -8.03 -2.46 9.59
C LEU A 59 -7.34 -2.57 10.96
N ALA A 60 -7.99 -2.11 12.03
CA ALA A 60 -7.44 -2.14 13.38
C ALA A 60 -7.51 -3.55 14.01
N SER A 61 -8.60 -4.28 13.80
CA SER A 61 -8.77 -5.65 14.32
C SER A 61 -8.11 -6.71 13.45
N GLY A 62 -7.86 -6.40 12.17
CA GLY A 62 -7.47 -7.39 11.17
C GLY A 62 -8.62 -8.29 10.73
N ASP A 63 -9.87 -7.92 11.03
CA ASP A 63 -11.09 -8.65 10.66
C ASP A 63 -11.35 -8.52 9.15
N ILE A 64 -10.60 -9.30 8.37
CA ILE A 64 -10.53 -9.25 6.92
C ILE A 64 -10.61 -10.69 6.40
N PRO A 65 -11.38 -10.96 5.33
CA PRO A 65 -11.55 -12.33 4.88
C PRO A 65 -10.23 -12.99 4.47
N GLU A 66 -9.88 -14.08 5.14
CA GLU A 66 -8.66 -14.86 4.92
C GLU A 66 -8.85 -15.90 3.79
N ILE A 67 -9.10 -15.44 2.56
CA ILE A 67 -9.29 -16.34 1.40
C ILE A 67 -7.94 -16.73 0.78
N THR A 68 -7.19 -15.73 0.35
CA THR A 68 -5.79 -15.85 -0.10
C THR A 68 -5.03 -14.61 0.35
N GLN A 69 -3.70 -14.70 0.41
CA GLN A 69 -2.88 -13.55 0.78
C GLN A 69 -3.06 -12.36 -0.19
N SER A 70 -3.15 -12.62 -1.50
CA SER A 70 -3.43 -11.58 -2.49
C SER A 70 -4.80 -10.95 -2.32
N TYR A 71 -5.84 -11.77 -2.09
CA TYR A 71 -7.20 -11.29 -1.83
C TYR A 71 -7.24 -10.37 -0.61
N GLU A 72 -6.65 -10.80 0.50
CA GLU A 72 -6.58 -10.04 1.74
C GLU A 72 -5.86 -8.69 1.54
N ARG A 73 -4.76 -8.68 0.76
CA ARG A 73 -4.04 -7.45 0.40
C ARG A 73 -4.92 -6.50 -0.43
N GLY A 74 -5.68 -7.02 -1.39
CA GLY A 74 -6.63 -6.23 -2.18
C GLY A 74 -7.74 -5.63 -1.34
N TYR A 75 -8.34 -6.45 -0.46
CA TYR A 75 -9.37 -6.02 0.47
C TYR A 75 -8.86 -4.91 1.40
N ARG A 76 -7.67 -5.11 2.00
CA ARG A 76 -6.99 -4.08 2.82
C ARG A 76 -6.75 -2.78 2.07
N ALA A 77 -6.31 -2.87 0.81
CA ALA A 77 -6.02 -1.69 -0.01
C ALA A 77 -7.27 -0.85 -0.24
N ALA A 78 -8.42 -1.48 -0.52
CA ALA A 78 -9.70 -0.79 -0.67
C ALA A 78 -10.12 -0.07 0.62
N LEU A 79 -10.06 -0.75 1.78
CA LEU A 79 -10.38 -0.14 3.08
C LEU A 79 -9.48 1.06 3.38
N TYR A 80 -8.17 0.93 3.14
CA TYR A 80 -7.20 2.02 3.34
C TYR A 80 -7.49 3.22 2.44
N GLY A 81 -7.79 2.96 1.16
CA GLY A 81 -8.17 3.98 0.19
C GLY A 81 -9.40 4.75 0.66
N PHE A 82 -10.42 4.03 1.12
CA PHE A 82 -11.67 4.61 1.61
C PHE A 82 -11.45 5.53 2.82
N VAL A 83 -10.71 5.07 3.83
CA VAL A 83 -10.40 5.87 5.03
C VAL A 83 -9.54 7.09 4.67
N ARG A 84 -8.60 6.96 3.74
CA ARG A 84 -7.72 8.07 3.34
C ARG A 84 -8.44 9.13 2.52
N GLN A 85 -9.36 8.73 1.64
CA GLN A 85 -10.13 9.65 0.82
C GLN A 85 -11.06 10.52 1.67
N ALA A 86 -11.63 9.98 2.75
CA ALA A 86 -12.47 10.73 3.69
C ALA A 86 -11.72 11.82 4.50
N ARG A 87 -10.38 11.83 4.48
CA ARG A 87 -9.55 12.84 5.17
C ARG A 87 -9.17 14.04 4.28
N ARG A 88 -9.52 14.01 2.99
CA ARG A 88 -9.30 15.12 2.05
C ARG A 88 -10.55 15.97 1.94
#